data_AF-A0A945H359-F1
#
_entry.id   AF-A0A945H359-F1
#
_cell.length_a   1.000
_cell.length_b   1.000
_cell.length_c   1.000
_cell.angle_alpha   90.00
_cell.angle_beta   90.00
_cell.angle_gamma   90.00
#
_symmetry.space_group_name_H-M   'P 1'
#
loop_
_entity.id
_entity.type
_entity.pdbx_description
1 polymer ?
#
loop_
_entity_poly.entity_id
_entity_poly.type
_entity_poly.pdbx_seq_one_letter_code
_entity_poly.pdbx_strand_id
1 'polypeptide(L)' 'MVDIFQVRRQALANKLNDRFGTDKWLLLVLNNFEDGRLSFRSESSFFYLTGVNEPASVLVMGPSGGVTFYYPARQE' A
#
# COMPACT_ATOMS: atom_id res chain seq x y z
N MET A 1 1.70 -21.18 -3.29
CA MET A 1 1.43 -20.48 -2.01
C MET A 1 0.80 -19.15 -2.37
N VAL A 2 -0.38 -18.82 -1.83
CA VAL A 2 -1.09 -17.57 -2.19
C VAL A 2 -0.47 -16.41 -1.41
N ASP A 3 -0.12 -15.32 -2.10
CA ASP A 3 0.34 -14.08 -1.45
C ASP A 3 -0.82 -13.44 -0.66
N ILE A 4 -0.70 -13.46 0.67
CA ILE A 4 -1.72 -12.90 1.58
C ILE A 4 -1.95 -11.40 1.33
N PHE A 5 -0.93 -10.66 0.92
CA PHE A 5 -1.06 -9.23 0.65
C PHE A 5 -1.87 -8.99 -0.62
N GLN A 6 -1.64 -9.79 -1.67
CA GLN A 6 -2.46 -9.75 -2.89
C GLN A 6 -3.93 -10.05 -2.59
N VAL A 7 -4.23 -11.05 -1.76
CA VAL A 7 -5.61 -11.39 -1.36
C VAL A 7 -6.28 -10.21 -0.66
N ARG A 8 -5.58 -9.55 0.27
CA ARG A 8 -6.10 -8.39 0.99
C ARG A 8 -6.37 -7.21 0.07
N ARG A 9 -5.46 -6.92 -0.86
CA ARG A 9 -5.65 -5.84 -1.85
C ARG A 9 -6.82 -6.10 -2.78
N GLN A 10 -7.00 -7.35 -3.24
CA GLN A 10 -8.14 -7.71 -4.07
C GLN A 10 -9.47 -7.56 -3.31
N ALA A 11 -9.51 -8.03 -2.05
CA ALA A 11 -10.69 -7.87 -1.21
C ALA A 11 -11.03 -6.40 -0.95
N LEU A 12 -10.01 -5.54 -0.79
CA LEU A 12 -10.20 -4.10 -0.65
C LEU A 12 -10.73 -3.47 -1.95
N ALA A 13 -10.14 -3.80 -3.10
CA ALA A 13 -10.58 -3.28 -4.39
C ALA A 13 -12.05 -3.62 -4.67
N ASN A 14 -12.47 -4.86 -4.40
CA ASN A 14 -13.87 -5.28 -4.53
C ASN A 14 -14.80 -4.43 -3.66
N LYS A 15 -14.44 -4.22 -2.38
CA LYS A 15 -15.23 -3.38 -1.46
C LYS A 15 -15.31 -1.92 -1.91
N LEU A 16 -14.25 -1.37 -2.51
CA LEU A 16 -14.25 0.00 -3.02
C LEU A 16 -15.13 0.12 -4.27
N ASN A 17 -15.06 -0.85 -5.19
CA ASN A 17 -15.93 -0.91 -6.37
C ASN A 17 -17.40 -0.99 -5.95
N ASP A 18 -17.73 -1.85 -4.98
CA ASP A 18 -19.10 -1.98 -4.46
C ASP A 18 -19.58 -0.69 -3.77
N ARG A 19 -18.69 -0.04 -3.00
CA ARG A 19 -19.03 1.17 -2.23
C ARG A 19 -19.25 2.39 -3.12
N PHE A 20 -18.44 2.56 -4.15
CA PHE A 20 -18.49 3.76 -5.01
C PHE A 20 -19.30 3.55 -6.29
N GLY A 21 -19.62 2.30 -6.66
CA GLY A 21 -20.37 1.98 -7.88
C GLY A 21 -19.61 2.37 -9.15
N THR A 22 -18.28 2.51 -9.08
CA THR A 22 -17.42 2.90 -10.20
C THR A 22 -16.04 2.31 -10.06
N ASP A 23 -15.41 2.06 -11.22
CA ASP A 23 -14.01 1.67 -11.39
C ASP A 23 -13.11 2.89 -11.68
N LYS A 24 -13.55 4.12 -11.35
CA LYS A 24 -12.76 5.34 -11.59
C LYS A 24 -12.20 5.89 -10.28
N TRP A 25 -11.22 5.18 -9.72
CA TRP A 25 -10.56 5.60 -8.49
C TRP A 25 -9.07 5.21 -8.48
N LEU A 26 -8.33 5.91 -7.63
CA LEU A 26 -6.95 5.61 -7.30
C LEU A 26 -6.81 5.66 -5.78
N LEU A 27 -6.33 4.58 -5.18
CA LEU A 27 -6.02 4.54 -3.75
C LEU A 27 -4.54 4.83 -3.54
N LEU A 28 -4.26 5.80 -2.69
CA LEU A 28 -2.92 6.14 -2.21
C LEU A 28 -2.82 5.78 -0.73
N VAL A 29 -1.83 4.97 -0.36
CA VAL A 29 -1.51 4.66 1.04
C VAL A 29 -0.07 5.05 1.29
N LEU A 30 0.13 5.97 2.23
CA LEU A 30 1.44 6.48 2.61
C LEU A 30 1.99 5.66 3.76
N ASN A 31 3.28 5.33 3.71
CA ASN A 31 3.98 4.76 4.84
C ASN A 31 4.58 5.85 5.74
N ASN A 32 4.97 5.46 6.95
CA ASN A 32 5.68 6.33 7.88
C ASN A 32 7.06 6.72 7.34
N PHE A 33 7.56 7.85 7.83
CA PHE A 33 8.98 8.21 7.73
C PHE A 33 9.76 7.58 8.87
N GLU A 34 11.05 7.37 8.67
CA GLU A 34 11.95 7.05 9.77
C GLU A 34 12.19 8.30 10.60
N ASP A 35 12.06 8.18 11.92
CA ASP A 35 12.62 9.16 12.84
C ASP A 35 13.97 8.62 13.33
N GLY A 36 15.00 9.47 13.36
CA GLY A 36 16.36 9.03 13.71
C GLY A 36 16.54 8.63 15.18
N ARG A 37 15.46 8.41 15.95
CA ARG A 37 15.48 8.09 17.38
C ARG A 37 14.91 6.71 17.68
N LEU A 38 14.00 6.19 16.86
CA LEU A 38 13.31 4.92 17.05
C LEU A 38 13.53 4.00 15.86
N SER A 39 13.56 2.69 16.10
CA SER A 39 13.52 1.71 15.01
C SER A 39 12.28 1.92 14.16
N PHE A 40 12.47 1.97 12.84
CA PHE A 40 11.38 2.17 11.91
C PHE A 40 10.29 1.10 12.04
N ARG A 41 9.03 1.56 12.01
CA ARG A 41 7.85 0.70 11.93
C ARG A 41 6.87 1.24 10.89
N SER A 42 6.53 0.39 9.94
CA SER A 42 5.55 0.66 8.91
C SER A 42 4.15 0.98 9.47
N GLU A 43 3.42 1.86 8.81
CA GLU A 43 2.02 2.16 9.13
C GLU A 43 1.18 0.87 8.99
N SER A 44 0.23 0.65 9.89
CA SER A 44 -0.40 -0.67 10.01
C SER A 44 -1.24 -1.04 8.79
N SER A 45 -1.93 -0.09 8.19
CA SER A 45 -2.75 -0.30 6.98
C SER A 45 -1.86 -0.53 5.77
N PHE A 46 -0.80 0.27 5.62
CA PHE A 46 0.22 0.09 4.60
C PHE A 46 0.86 -1.29 4.71
N PHE A 47 1.35 -1.68 5.89
CA PHE A 47 1.94 -3.00 6.12
C PHE A 47 0.94 -4.12 5.88
N TYR A 48 -0.32 -3.96 6.33
CA TYR A 48 -1.37 -4.95 6.11
C TYR A 48 -1.61 -5.24 4.62
N LEU A 49 -1.53 -4.22 3.77
CA LEU A 49 -1.77 -4.32 2.34
C LEU A 49 -0.53 -4.71 1.52
N THR A 50 0.67 -4.53 2.06
CA THR A 50 1.91 -4.58 1.27
C THR A 50 2.98 -5.52 1.81
N GLY A 51 3.05 -5.71 3.13
CA GLY A 51 4.16 -6.36 3.82
C GLY A 51 5.47 -5.58 3.78
N VAL A 52 5.47 -4.38 3.19
CA VAL A 52 6.68 -3.58 2.98
C VAL A 52 7.02 -2.82 4.26
N ASN A 53 8.31 -2.89 4.63
CA ASN A 53 8.86 -2.24 5.81
C ASN A 53 9.98 -1.24 5.47
N GLU A 54 9.92 -0.65 4.29
CA GLU A 54 10.79 0.46 3.88
C GLU A 54 10.11 1.81 4.23
N PRO A 55 10.81 2.75 4.88
CA PRO A 55 10.27 4.07 5.19
C PRO A 55 9.95 4.88 3.92
N ALA A 56 9.13 5.91 4.08
CA ALA A 56 8.80 6.88 3.03
C ALA A 56 8.30 6.26 1.71
N SER A 57 7.69 5.08 1.81
CA SER A 57 7.15 4.33 0.67
C SER A 57 5.68 4.68 0.42
N VAL A 58 5.24 4.55 -0.83
CA VAL A 58 3.85 4.80 -1.23
C VAL A 58 3.30 3.62 -2.02
N LEU A 59 2.13 3.14 -1.61
CA LEU A 59 1.33 2.18 -2.36
C LEU A 59 0.32 2.97 -3.19
N VAL A 60 0.33 2.71 -4.50
CA VAL A 60 -0.69 3.16 -5.43
C VAL A 60 -1.46 1.93 -5.91
N MET A 61 -2.78 1.93 -5.76
CA MET A 61 -3.64 0.82 -6.16
C MET A 61 -4.80 1.31 -7.02
N GLY A 62 -5.07 0.57 -8.08
CA GLY A 62 -6.19 0.80 -8.98
C GLY A 62 -7.38 -0.16 -8.76
N PRO A 63 -8.47 0.04 -9.53
CA PRO A 63 -9.75 -0.67 -9.42
C PRO A 63 -9.69 -2.19 -9.63
N SER A 64 -8.72 -2.64 -10.42
CA SER A 64 -8.48 -4.05 -10.70
C SER A 64 -7.67 -4.77 -9.62
N GLY A 65 -7.22 -4.05 -8.57
CA GLY A 65 -6.25 -4.57 -7.61
C GLY A 65 -4.80 -4.49 -8.09
N GLY A 66 -4.55 -3.96 -9.29
CA GLY A 66 -3.21 -3.64 -9.78
C GLY A 66 -2.52 -2.61 -8.88
N VAL A 67 -1.21 -2.78 -8.66
CA VAL A 67 -0.44 -1.95 -7.73
C VAL A 67 0.84 -1.41 -8.35
N THR A 68 1.26 -0.25 -7.88
CA THR A 68 2.59 0.32 -8.11
C THR A 68 3.14 0.80 -6.77
N PHE A 69 4.39 0.47 -6.51
CA PHE A 69 5.11 0.89 -5.31
C PHE A 69 6.11 1.96 -5.68
N TYR A 70 6.11 3.04 -4.91
CA TYR A 70 7.14 4.07 -4.98
C TYR A 70 7.99 4.01 -3.72
N TYR A 71 9.30 4.00 -3.93
CA TYR A 71 10.32 4.01 -2.88
C TYR A 71 11.21 5.23 -3.05
N PRO A 72 11.80 5.75 -1.95
CA PRO A 72 12.84 6.76 -2.05
C PRO A 72 14.00 6.28 -2.94
N ALA A 73 14.48 7.13 -3.83
CA ALA A 73 15.74 6.89 -4.51
C ALA A 73 16.89 6.97 -3.50
N ARG A 74 17.81 6.01 -3.55
CA ARG A 74 19.07 6.15 -2.79
C ARG A 74 19.83 7.36 -3.32
N GLN A 75 20.20 8.27 -2.43
CA GLN A 75 21.18 9.29 -2.73
C GLN A 75 22.54 8.73 -2.32
N GLU A 76 23.45 8.62 -3.29
CA GLU A 76 24.86 8.28 -3.07
C GLU A 76 25.63 9.48 -2.50
#